data_AF-A0A1R3WT78-F1
#
_entry.id   AF-A0A1R3WT78-F1
#
_cell.length_a   1.000
_cell.length_b   1.000
_cell.length_c   1.000
_cell.angle_alpha   90.00
_cell.angle_beta   90.00
_cell.angle_gamma   90.00
#
_symmetry.space_group_name_H-M   'P 1'
#
loop_
_entity.id
_entity.type
_entity.pdbx_description
1 polymer ?
#
loop_
_entity_poly.entity_id
_entity_poly.type
_entity_poly.pdbx_seq_one_letter_code
_entity_poly.pdbx_strand_id
1 'polypeptide(L)'
;MTDTTNNTPATEMTAWDMASSCLVGLHKSQRKARSEYEAALAASGNNPLGAGVSAAARVINVVAAATRVLEQDMRQHARSAGLVMPQSSSDG
;
A
#
# COMPACT_ATOMS: atom_id res chain seq x y z
N MET A 1 -4.97 41.28 5.04
CA MET A 1 -5.70 40.05 4.71
C MET A 1 -5.01 38.94 5.49
N THR A 2 -5.56 38.52 6.61
CA THR A 2 -4.94 37.52 7.50
C THR A 2 -5.38 36.14 7.02
N ASP A 3 -4.45 35.37 6.47
CA ASP A 3 -4.64 33.95 6.22
C ASP A 3 -4.83 33.26 7.57
N THR A 4 -6.08 32.91 7.88
CA THR A 4 -6.38 32.00 8.98
C THR A 4 -6.01 30.61 8.49
N THR A 5 -4.79 30.17 8.79
CA THR A 5 -4.40 28.78 8.66
C THR A 5 -5.32 27.96 9.55
N ASN A 6 -6.31 27.28 8.95
CA ASN A 6 -7.12 26.27 9.62
C ASN A 6 -6.17 25.13 10.00
N ASN A 7 -5.49 25.26 11.14
CA ASN A 7 -4.86 24.15 11.83
C ASN A 7 -5.98 23.30 12.41
N THR A 8 -6.60 22.48 11.56
CA THR A 8 -7.45 21.39 12.02
C THR A 8 -6.60 20.57 12.98
N PRO A 9 -7.00 20.37 14.25
CA PRO A 9 -6.22 19.56 15.16
C PRO A 9 -6.04 18.18 14.54
N ALA A 10 -4.80 17.71 14.45
CA ALA A 10 -4.50 16.36 14.01
C ALA A 10 -5.30 15.41 14.90
N THR A 11 -6.30 14.74 14.32
CA THR A 11 -7.08 13.75 15.04
C THR A 11 -6.09 12.72 15.57
N GLU A 12 -6.11 12.43 16.88
CA GLU A 12 -5.24 11.41 17.46
C GLU A 12 -5.54 10.07 16.77
N MET A 13 -4.71 9.69 15.81
CA MET A 13 -4.79 8.39 15.16
C MET A 13 -4.14 7.38 16.08
N THR A 14 -4.87 6.32 16.40
CA THR A 14 -4.27 5.20 17.13
C THR A 14 -3.23 4.51 16.27
N ALA A 15 -2.29 3.81 16.89
CA ALA A 15 -1.33 2.97 16.15
C ALA A 15 -2.03 1.96 15.23
N TRP A 16 -3.20 1.47 15.64
CA TRP A 16 -4.03 0.57 14.85
C TRP A 16 -4.59 1.24 13.60
N ASP A 17 -5.07 2.48 13.71
CA ASP A 17 -5.57 3.26 12.58
C ASP A 17 -4.46 3.59 11.59
N MET A 18 -3.27 3.94 12.10
CA MET A 18 -2.08 4.16 11.27
C MET A 18 -1.69 2.89 10.50
N ALA A 19 -1.56 1.76 11.20
CA ALA A 19 -1.21 0.48 10.59
C ALA A 19 -2.25 0.05 9.54
N SER A 20 -3.54 0.22 9.85
CA SER A 20 -4.63 -0.05 8.92
C SER A 20 -4.57 0.83 7.67
N SER A 21 -4.31 2.12 7.84
CA SER A 21 -4.14 3.07 6.71
C SER A 21 -2.93 2.70 5.84
N CYS A 22 -1.80 2.35 6.46
CA CYS A 22 -0.62 1.88 5.75
C CYS A 22 -0.92 0.60 4.95
N LEU A 23 -1.65 -0.36 5.53
CA LEU A 23 -2.01 -1.59 4.83
C LEU A 23 -2.89 -1.32 3.60
N VAL A 24 -3.89 -0.45 3.73
CA VAL A 24 -4.72 -0.02 2.59
C VAL A 24 -3.86 0.67 1.52
N GLY A 25 -2.93 1.52 1.93
CA GLY A 25 -1.97 2.17 1.05
C GLY A 25 -1.11 1.17 0.28
N LEU A 26 -0.56 0.16 0.96
CA LEU A 26 0.26 -0.89 0.36
C LEU A 26 -0.53 -1.70 -0.68
N HIS A 27 -1.77 -2.07 -0.41
CA HIS A 27 -2.62 -2.75 -1.41
C HIS A 27 -2.87 -1.88 -2.65
N LYS A 28 -3.12 -0.58 -2.46
CA LYS A 28 -3.29 0.37 -3.58
C LYS A 28 -1.99 0.51 -4.39
N SER A 29 -0.85 0.66 -3.72
CA SER A 29 0.46 0.73 -4.36
C SER A 29 0.79 -0.54 -5.14
N GLN A 30 0.42 -1.72 -4.63
CA GLN A 30 0.62 -2.99 -5.33
C GLN A 30 -0.18 -3.06 -6.63
N ARG A 31 -1.45 -2.63 -6.60
CA ARG A 31 -2.29 -2.54 -7.81
C ARG A 31 -1.71 -1.58 -8.84
N LYS A 32 -1.28 -0.40 -8.39
CA LYS A 32 -0.66 0.60 -9.27
C LYS A 32 0.63 0.10 -9.90
N ALA A 33 1.51 -0.52 -9.09
CA ALA A 33 2.78 -1.07 -9.58
C ALA A 33 2.57 -2.20 -10.60
N ARG A 34 1.55 -3.05 -10.43
CA ARG A 34 1.16 -4.05 -11.44
C ARG A 34 0.70 -3.41 -12.74
N SER A 35 -0.16 -2.41 -12.67
CA SER A 35 -0.61 -1.66 -13.86
C SER A 35 0.56 -1.00 -14.60
N GLU A 36 1.52 -0.43 -13.88
CA GLU A 36 2.73 0.15 -14.49
C GLU A 36 3.66 -0.90 -15.10
N TYR A 37 3.81 -2.05 -14.43
CA TYR A 37 4.57 -3.19 -14.97
C TYR A 37 3.96 -3.70 -16.28
N GLU A 38 2.65 -3.88 -16.33
CA GLU A 38 1.94 -4.33 -17.53
C GLU A 38 2.06 -3.32 -18.67
N ALA A 39 1.94 -2.02 -18.37
CA ALA A 39 2.14 -0.96 -19.35
C ALA A 39 3.58 -0.93 -19.89
N ALA A 40 4.59 -1.06 -19.01
CA ALA A 40 5.99 -1.12 -19.41
C ALA A 40 6.30 -2.38 -20.24
N LEU A 41 5.73 -3.52 -19.86
CA LEU A 41 5.90 -4.78 -20.58
C LEU A 41 5.29 -4.69 -21.99
N ALA A 42 4.08 -4.15 -22.11
CA ALA A 42 3.44 -3.91 -23.40
C ALA A 42 4.25 -2.95 -24.28
N ALA A 43 4.72 -1.83 -23.72
CA ALA A 43 5.56 -0.86 -24.43
C ALA A 43 6.90 -1.45 -24.91
N SER A 44 7.43 -2.44 -24.19
CA SER A 44 8.68 -3.13 -24.54
C SER A 44 8.52 -4.28 -25.54
N GLY A 45 7.31 -4.53 -26.05
CA GLY A 45 7.04 -5.69 -26.91
C GLY A 45 7.14 -7.02 -26.16
N ASN A 46 6.71 -7.04 -24.89
CA ASN A 46 6.83 -8.17 -23.97
C ASN A 46 8.27 -8.59 -23.64
N ASN A 47 9.24 -7.66 -23.79
CA ASN A 47 10.60 -7.91 -23.35
C ASN A 47 10.71 -7.68 -21.82
N PRO A 48 11.00 -8.72 -21.02
CA PRO A 48 11.13 -8.57 -19.56
C PRO A 48 12.31 -7.69 -19.13
N LEU A 49 13.26 -7.45 -20.03
CA LEU A 49 14.40 -6.55 -19.84
C LEU A 49 14.15 -5.15 -20.44
N GLY A 50 12.93 -4.88 -20.89
CA GLY A 50 12.51 -3.58 -21.38
C GLY A 50 12.69 -2.47 -20.34
N ALA A 51 12.89 -1.26 -20.83
CA ALA A 51 13.03 -0.09 -19.97
C ALA A 51 11.83 0.04 -19.01
N GLY A 52 12.10 0.21 -17.71
CA GLY A 52 11.07 0.35 -16.68
C GLY A 52 10.45 -0.96 -16.18
N VAL A 53 10.52 -2.07 -16.92
CA VAL A 53 9.91 -3.37 -16.53
C VAL A 53 10.53 -3.92 -15.25
N SER A 54 11.87 -3.95 -15.18
CA SER A 54 12.60 -4.43 -14.01
C SER A 54 12.39 -3.54 -12.78
N ALA A 55 12.27 -2.22 -12.97
CA ALA A 55 12.00 -1.29 -11.89
C ALA A 55 10.60 -1.51 -11.30
N ALA A 56 9.57 -1.62 -12.15
CA ALA A 56 8.20 -1.90 -11.73
C ALA A 56 8.09 -3.28 -11.04
N ALA A 57 8.75 -4.31 -11.58
CA ALA A 57 8.81 -5.63 -10.95
C ALA A 57 9.44 -5.59 -9.54
N ARG A 58 10.50 -4.79 -9.36
CA ARG A 58 11.13 -4.59 -8.05
C ARG A 58 10.18 -3.92 -7.07
N VAL A 59 9.46 -2.89 -7.50
CA VAL A 59 8.45 -2.20 -6.66
C VAL A 59 7.35 -3.17 -6.23
N ILE A 60 6.83 -3.99 -7.15
CA ILE A 60 5.83 -5.03 -6.83
C ILE A 60 6.36 -5.95 -5.72
N ASN A 61 7.60 -6.43 -5.85
CA ASN A 61 8.19 -7.35 -4.86
C ASN A 61 8.38 -6.69 -3.49
N VAL A 62 8.86 -5.45 -3.45
CA VAL A 62 9.06 -4.71 -2.19
C VAL A 62 7.73 -4.44 -1.50
N VAL A 63 6.74 -3.94 -2.24
CA VAL A 63 5.41 -3.67 -1.69
C VAL A 63 4.74 -4.95 -1.21
N ALA A 64 4.83 -6.05 -1.98
CA ALA A 64 4.27 -7.33 -1.56
C ALA A 64 4.96 -7.94 -0.32
N ALA A 65 6.26 -7.69 -0.14
CA ALA A 65 6.96 -8.08 1.09
C ALA A 65 6.47 -7.25 2.28
N ALA A 66 6.40 -5.91 2.12
CA ALA A 66 5.91 -5.01 3.17
C ALA A 66 4.47 -5.34 3.59
N THR A 67 3.56 -5.60 2.64
CA THR A 67 2.18 -6.02 2.92
C THR A 67 2.15 -7.27 3.77
N ARG A 68 2.91 -8.32 3.39
CA ARG A 68 2.93 -9.59 4.12
C ARG A 68 3.43 -9.44 5.57
N VAL A 69 4.49 -8.65 5.77
CA VAL A 69 5.03 -8.38 7.11
C VAL A 69 4.01 -7.64 7.96
N LEU A 70 3.43 -6.56 7.43
CA LEU A 70 2.46 -5.76 8.17
C LEU A 70 1.18 -6.55 8.49
N GLU A 71 0.66 -7.34 7.55
CA GLU A 71 -0.48 -8.22 7.80
C GLU A 71 -0.20 -9.23 8.91
N GLN A 72 1.00 -9.81 8.92
CA GLN A 72 1.40 -10.78 9.94
C GLN A 72 1.44 -10.13 11.32
N ASP A 73 2.08 -8.98 11.44
CA ASP A 73 2.19 -8.24 12.70
C ASP A 73 0.82 -7.82 13.22
N MET A 74 0.00 -7.22 12.34
CA MET A 74 -1.35 -6.81 12.70
C MET A 74 -2.23 -8.01 13.09
N ARG A 75 -2.11 -9.17 12.43
CA ARG A 75 -2.84 -10.40 12.83
C ARG A 75 -2.41 -10.93 14.19
N GLN A 76 -1.13 -10.80 14.54
CA GLN A 76 -0.63 -11.21 15.85
C GLN A 76 -1.18 -10.28 16.94
N HIS A 77 -1.12 -8.96 16.72
CA HIS A 77 -1.67 -7.96 17.64
C HIS A 77 -3.19 -8.06 17.78
N ALA A 78 -3.91 -8.24 16.67
CA ALA A 78 -5.36 -8.43 16.65
C ALA A 78 -5.81 -9.57 17.56
N ARG A 79 -5.16 -10.74 17.44
CA ARG A 79 -5.48 -11.91 18.26
C ARG A 79 -5.22 -11.67 19.75
N SER A 80 -4.15 -10.95 20.10
CA SER A 80 -3.85 -10.62 21.49
C SER A 80 -4.79 -9.56 22.09
N ALA A 81 -5.40 -8.72 21.26
CA ALA A 81 -6.20 -7.56 21.68
C ALA A 81 -7.71 -7.70 21.41
N GLY A 82 -8.17 -8.81 20.80
CA GLY A 82 -9.57 -8.99 20.42
C GLY A 82 -10.03 -8.10 19.27
N LEU A 83 -9.12 -7.60 18.43
CA LEU A 83 -9.42 -6.72 17.30
C LEU A 83 -9.62 -7.50 15.99
N VAL A 84 -10.30 -6.89 15.02
CA VAL A 84 -10.55 -7.46 13.69
C VAL A 84 -9.61 -6.83 12.67
N MET A 85 -9.01 -7.65 11.80
CA MET A 85 -8.17 -7.17 10.71
C MET A 85 -8.97 -6.33 9.70
N PRO A 86 -8.41 -5.22 9.19
CA PRO A 86 -9.03 -4.48 8.11
C PRO A 86 -9.20 -5.38 6.88
N GLN A 87 -10.42 -5.42 6.33
CA GLN A 87 -10.71 -6.13 5.09
C GLN A 87 -10.08 -5.36 3.94
N SER A 88 -9.36 -6.06 3.07
CA SER A 88 -8.99 -5.51 1.77
C SER A 88 -10.29 -5.25 1.03
N SER A 89 -10.67 -3.98 0.86
CA SER A 89 -11.81 -3.61 0.02
C SER A 89 -11.51 -4.08 -1.40
N SER A 90 -12.09 -5.22 -1.76
CA SER A 90 -12.19 -5.75 -3.10
C SER A 90 -13.37 -5.08 -3.81
N ASP A 91 -13.35 -3.76 -3.89
CA ASP A 91 -14.27 -3.06 -4.78
C ASP A 91 -13.57 -2.92 -6.13
N GLY A 92 -14.29 -3.39 -7.16
CA GLY A 92 -13.82 -3.68 -8.52
C GLY A 92 -13.39 -2.48 -9.34
#